data_AF-A0A7J7UYU9-F1
#
_entry.id   AF-A0A7J7UYU9-F1
#
_cell.length_a   1.000
_cell.length_b   1.000
_cell.length_c   1.000
_cell.angle_alpha   90.00
_cell.angle_beta   90.00
_cell.angle_gamma   90.00
#
_symmetry.space_group_name_H-M   'P 1'
#
loop_
_entity.id
_entity.type
_entity.pdbx_description
1 polymer ?
#
loop_
_entity_poly.entity_id
_entity_poly.type
_entity_poly.pdbx_seq_one_letter_code
_entity_poly.pdbx_strand_id
1 'polypeptide(L)'
;MLFFTQMKIILRNKTSIESWIEEKAKDRIQYYQLDEVFVFPYDMGSQWKNFKQVFTWSGVPEGDGLEWPIREGCHPYSLTIEQLKQKADKRVRSVRYKVIEDYSGACCPLNKGIKTFFTSPCTEEPRIRLQKGEFILATRGLRYWLYGDKILDDSFVEGVSRIRGWFPRNCVEKCPCDAETDQAPDGEKKNR
;
A
#
# COMPACT_ATOMS: atom_id res chain seq x y z
N MET A 1 10.26 -25.12 16.12
CA MET A 1 9.35 -24.05 15.63
C MET A 1 9.48 -23.82 14.12
N LEU A 2 10.68 -23.55 13.57
CA LEU A 2 10.88 -23.25 12.14
C LEU A 2 10.33 -24.34 11.18
N PHE A 3 10.67 -25.61 11.42
CA PHE A 3 10.21 -26.72 10.60
C PHE A 3 8.68 -26.81 10.51
N PHE A 4 7.99 -26.67 11.65
CA PHE A 4 6.52 -26.67 11.68
C PHE A 4 5.92 -25.50 10.89
N THR A 5 6.55 -24.33 10.96
CA THR A 5 6.12 -23.15 10.18
C THR A 5 6.33 -23.38 8.68
N GLN A 6 7.48 -23.90 8.28
CA GLN A 6 7.79 -24.21 6.88
C GLN A 6 6.84 -25.27 6.31
N MET A 7 6.59 -26.35 7.06
CA MET A 7 5.65 -27.38 6.67
C MET A 7 4.23 -26.84 6.52
N LYS A 8 3.78 -25.94 7.41
CA LYS A 8 2.47 -25.28 7.27
C LYS A 8 2.39 -24.43 6.01
N ILE A 9 3.45 -23.70 5.65
CA ILE A 9 3.51 -22.88 4.43
C ILE A 9 3.37 -23.79 3.19
N ILE A 10 4.10 -24.91 3.16
CA ILE A 10 4.06 -25.88 2.05
C ILE A 10 2.65 -26.48 1.92
N LEU A 11 2.06 -26.97 3.01
CA LEU A 11 0.74 -27.61 2.96
C LEU A 11 -0.38 -26.63 2.53
N ARG A 12 -0.28 -25.36 2.92
CA ARG A 12 -1.22 -24.31 2.52
C ARG A 12 -0.89 -23.68 1.16
N ASN A 13 0.29 -23.98 0.60
CA ASN A 13 0.91 -23.29 -0.53
C ASN A 13 0.78 -21.76 -0.45
N LYS A 14 1.05 -21.21 0.73
CA LYS A 14 0.77 -19.80 1.03
C LYS A 14 1.77 -19.25 2.03
N THR A 15 2.49 -18.21 1.61
CA THR A 15 3.42 -17.46 2.44
C THR A 15 2.68 -16.54 3.42
N SER A 16 3.42 -16.01 4.41
CA SER A 16 2.85 -15.03 5.35
C SER A 16 2.45 -13.73 4.65
N ILE A 17 3.18 -13.30 3.63
CA ILE A 17 2.87 -12.09 2.85
C ILE A 17 1.58 -12.31 2.04
N GLU A 18 1.43 -13.47 1.41
CA GLU A 18 0.23 -13.83 0.66
C GLU A 18 -1.00 -13.97 1.55
N SER A 19 -0.84 -14.57 2.73
CA SER A 19 -1.91 -14.63 3.74
C SER A 19 -2.38 -13.23 4.13
N TRP A 20 -1.44 -12.31 4.35
CA TRP A 20 -1.77 -10.91 4.64
C TRP A 20 -2.50 -10.22 3.48
N ILE A 21 -2.12 -10.47 2.22
CA ILE A 21 -2.81 -9.93 1.05
C ILE A 21 -4.25 -10.43 0.97
N GLU A 22 -4.45 -11.73 1.18
CA GLU A 22 -5.78 -12.37 1.19
C GLU A 22 -6.67 -11.83 2.31
N GLU A 23 -6.15 -11.70 3.53
CA GLU A 23 -6.87 -11.11 4.67
C GLU A 23 -7.31 -9.68 4.34
N LYS A 24 -6.41 -8.85 3.81
CA LYS A 24 -6.76 -7.49 3.37
C LYS A 24 -7.78 -7.45 2.23
N ALA A 25 -7.79 -8.45 1.36
CA ALA A 25 -8.79 -8.56 0.30
C ALA A 25 -10.17 -8.85 0.89
N LYS A 26 -10.25 -9.80 1.84
CA LYS A 26 -11.48 -10.13 2.58
C LYS A 26 -12.01 -8.91 3.34
N ASP A 27 -11.15 -8.20 4.06
CA ASP A 27 -11.52 -6.98 4.79
C ASP A 27 -12.07 -5.91 3.85
N ARG A 28 -11.43 -5.70 2.68
CA ARG A 28 -11.88 -4.73 1.67
C ARG A 28 -13.27 -5.10 1.13
N ILE A 29 -13.47 -6.35 0.74
CA ILE A 29 -14.73 -6.87 0.21
C ILE A 29 -15.84 -6.71 1.25
N GLN A 30 -15.57 -7.11 2.49
CA GLN A 30 -16.52 -7.00 3.60
C GLN A 30 -16.87 -5.54 3.92
N TYR A 31 -15.86 -4.66 3.98
CA TYR A 31 -16.04 -3.24 4.29
C TYR A 31 -16.95 -2.53 3.27
N TYR A 32 -16.78 -2.84 1.98
CA TYR A 32 -17.59 -2.26 0.89
C TYR A 32 -18.83 -3.09 0.54
N GLN A 33 -19.09 -4.20 1.24
CA GLN A 33 -20.18 -5.14 0.96
C GLN A 33 -20.24 -5.57 -0.52
N LEU A 34 -19.07 -5.85 -1.10
CA LEU A 34 -18.98 -6.27 -2.49
C LEU A 34 -19.46 -7.72 -2.64
N ASP A 35 -20.20 -8.00 -3.71
CA ASP A 35 -20.58 -9.37 -4.11
C ASP A 35 -19.41 -10.05 -4.88
N GLU A 36 -18.21 -9.96 -4.32
CA GLU A 36 -16.99 -10.59 -4.85
C GLU A 36 -16.45 -11.55 -3.80
N VAL A 37 -15.87 -12.68 -4.23
CA VAL A 37 -15.10 -13.57 -3.35
C VAL A 37 -13.68 -13.66 -3.86
N PHE A 38 -12.72 -13.29 -3.02
CA PHE A 38 -11.32 -13.45 -3.36
C PHE A 38 -10.89 -14.92 -3.17
N VAL A 39 -10.60 -15.59 -4.28
CA VAL A 39 -10.07 -16.97 -4.30
C VAL A 39 -8.55 -16.92 -4.42
N PHE A 40 -7.86 -17.57 -3.48
CA PHE A 40 -6.41 -17.62 -3.50
C PHE A 40 -5.89 -18.53 -4.63
N PRO A 41 -5.01 -18.02 -5.53
CA PRO A 41 -4.71 -18.68 -6.79
C PRO A 41 -3.84 -19.93 -6.65
N TYR A 42 -2.94 -20.01 -5.66
CA TYR A 42 -1.96 -21.10 -5.57
C TYR A 42 -2.41 -22.26 -4.69
N ASP A 43 -3.55 -22.14 -3.99
CA ASP A 43 -4.08 -23.27 -3.24
C ASP A 43 -4.82 -24.22 -4.20
N MET A 44 -4.20 -25.36 -4.51
CA MET A 44 -4.74 -26.37 -5.43
C MET A 44 -5.93 -27.17 -4.84
N GLY A 45 -6.46 -26.75 -3.68
CA GLY A 45 -7.64 -27.32 -3.04
C GLY A 45 -7.39 -28.61 -2.26
N SER A 46 -6.16 -29.13 -2.28
CA SER A 46 -5.74 -30.27 -1.46
C SER A 46 -4.33 -30.07 -0.96
N GLN A 47 -4.14 -30.18 0.35
CA GLN A 47 -2.83 -30.09 0.99
C GLN A 47 -1.82 -31.11 0.43
N TRP A 48 -2.31 -32.26 -0.05
CA TRP A 48 -1.47 -33.29 -0.66
C TRP A 48 -0.95 -32.87 -2.04
N LYS A 49 -1.78 -32.18 -2.85
CA LYS A 49 -1.33 -31.63 -4.13
C LYS A 49 -0.26 -30.57 -3.90
N ASN A 50 -0.47 -29.68 -2.94
CA ASN A 50 0.50 -28.65 -2.56
C ASN A 50 1.82 -29.26 -2.07
N PHE A 51 1.76 -30.31 -1.25
CA PHE A 51 2.94 -31.00 -0.74
C PHE A 51 3.81 -31.62 -1.85
N LYS A 52 3.16 -32.24 -2.85
CA LYS A 52 3.85 -32.89 -3.99
C LYS A 52 4.63 -31.92 -4.88
N GLN A 53 4.28 -30.63 -4.90
CA GLN A 53 5.04 -29.62 -5.63
C GLN A 53 6.46 -29.45 -5.09
N VAL A 54 6.66 -29.69 -3.79
CA VAL A 54 7.96 -29.49 -3.13
C VAL A 54 8.69 -30.83 -2.93
N PHE A 55 7.96 -31.86 -2.48
CA PHE A 55 8.53 -33.17 -2.20
C PHE A 55 8.28 -34.14 -3.35
N THR A 56 9.23 -34.15 -4.28
CA THR A 56 9.26 -35.09 -5.41
C THR A 56 10.28 -36.19 -5.16
N TRP A 57 10.14 -37.33 -5.85
CA TRP A 57 11.10 -38.44 -5.78
C TRP A 57 12.47 -38.08 -6.37
N SER A 58 12.55 -37.09 -7.25
CA SER A 58 13.81 -36.56 -7.80
C SER A 58 14.55 -35.63 -6.83
N GLY A 59 13.90 -35.20 -5.74
CA GLY A 59 14.45 -34.19 -4.83
C GLY A 59 14.47 -32.77 -5.40
N VAL A 60 13.87 -32.55 -6.58
CA VAL A 60 13.75 -31.25 -7.25
C VAL A 60 12.29 -30.82 -7.26
N PRO A 61 11.94 -29.63 -6.73
CA PRO A 61 10.57 -29.15 -6.74
C PRO A 61 10.03 -29.05 -8.18
N GLU A 62 8.73 -29.23 -8.32
CA GLU A 62 8.02 -29.12 -9.59
C GLU A 62 7.90 -27.64 -10.01
N GLY A 63 8.21 -27.34 -11.27
CA GLY A 63 8.13 -25.99 -11.84
C GLY A 63 9.47 -25.45 -12.39
N ASP A 64 9.39 -24.41 -13.21
CA ASP A 64 10.53 -23.72 -13.81
C ASP A 64 10.94 -22.44 -13.04
N GLY A 65 10.20 -22.11 -11.99
CA GLY A 65 10.38 -20.92 -11.15
C GLY A 65 9.82 -19.63 -11.75
N LEU A 66 9.25 -19.68 -12.96
CA LEU A 66 8.61 -18.56 -13.64
C LEU A 66 7.09 -18.72 -13.62
N GLU A 67 6.61 -19.91 -13.98
CA GLU A 67 5.20 -20.25 -14.01
C GLU A 67 4.85 -21.16 -12.84
N TRP A 68 3.81 -20.78 -12.10
CA TRP A 68 3.31 -21.52 -10.96
C TRP A 68 1.96 -22.12 -11.29
N PRO A 69 1.68 -23.38 -10.91
CA PRO A 69 0.37 -23.96 -11.10
C PRO A 69 -0.67 -23.15 -10.31
N ILE A 70 -1.76 -22.82 -10.99
CA ILE A 70 -2.88 -22.08 -10.41
C ILE A 70 -4.13 -22.94 -10.35
N ARG A 71 -4.98 -22.65 -9.37
CA ARG A 71 -6.30 -23.23 -9.25
C ARG A 71 -7.14 -22.86 -10.48
N GLU A 72 -7.97 -23.80 -10.93
CA GLU A 72 -8.93 -23.59 -12.02
C GLU A 72 -9.78 -22.34 -11.78
N GLY A 73 -9.92 -21.52 -12.83
CA GLY A 73 -10.66 -20.25 -12.79
C GLY A 73 -9.89 -19.07 -12.20
N CYS A 74 -8.64 -19.25 -11.74
CA CYS A 74 -7.78 -18.15 -11.33
C CYS A 74 -6.92 -17.62 -12.48
N HIS A 75 -6.49 -16.37 -12.37
CA HIS A 75 -5.53 -15.76 -13.29
C HIS A 75 -4.12 -15.83 -12.67
N PRO A 76 -3.04 -15.97 -13.48
CA PRO A 76 -1.67 -15.96 -12.95
C PRO A 76 -1.34 -14.71 -12.12
N TYR A 77 -1.97 -13.59 -12.47
CA TYR A 77 -1.76 -12.29 -11.80
C TYR A 77 -2.86 -11.92 -10.79
N SER A 78 -3.65 -12.88 -10.30
CA SER A 78 -4.75 -12.61 -9.35
C SER A 78 -4.30 -11.80 -8.12
N LEU A 79 -3.14 -12.14 -7.53
CA LEU A 79 -2.59 -11.38 -6.40
C LEU A 79 -2.18 -9.96 -6.78
N THR A 80 -1.56 -9.79 -7.96
CA THR A 80 -1.15 -8.48 -8.46
C THR A 80 -2.35 -7.57 -8.71
N ILE A 81 -3.41 -8.11 -9.32
CA ILE A 81 -4.66 -7.39 -9.57
C ILE A 81 -5.29 -6.96 -8.24
N GLU A 82 -5.36 -7.85 -7.25
CA GLU A 82 -5.89 -7.49 -5.93
C GLU A 82 -5.00 -6.44 -5.22
N GLN A 83 -3.68 -6.55 -5.30
CA GLN A 83 -2.78 -5.52 -4.77
C GLN A 83 -2.98 -4.16 -5.44
N LEU A 84 -3.31 -4.11 -6.74
CA LEU A 84 -3.66 -2.87 -7.44
C LEU A 84 -4.96 -2.28 -6.89
N LYS A 85 -6.00 -3.10 -6.69
CA LYS A 85 -7.26 -2.68 -6.03
C LYS A 85 -6.97 -2.10 -4.63
N GLN A 86 -6.16 -2.79 -3.82
CA GLN A 86 -5.78 -2.30 -2.48
C GLN A 86 -4.95 -1.01 -2.51
N LYS A 87 -4.07 -0.84 -3.51
CA LYS A 87 -3.30 0.40 -3.71
C LYS A 87 -4.21 1.55 -4.12
N ALA A 88 -5.21 1.31 -4.98
CA ALA A 88 -6.18 2.31 -5.38
C ALA A 88 -7.04 2.76 -4.18
N ASP A 89 -7.58 1.81 -3.43
CA ASP A 89 -8.33 2.07 -2.20
C ASP A 89 -7.51 2.90 -1.19
N LYS A 90 -6.24 2.53 -0.98
CA LYS A 90 -5.33 3.30 -0.11
C LYS A 90 -5.10 4.74 -0.60
N ARG A 91 -5.11 4.99 -1.91
CA ARG A 91 -4.97 6.35 -2.48
C ARG A 91 -6.23 7.17 -2.22
N VAL A 92 -7.41 6.59 -2.42
CA VAL A 92 -8.70 7.25 -2.16
C VAL A 92 -8.82 7.66 -0.67
N ARG A 93 -8.30 6.83 0.23
CA ARG A 93 -8.29 7.12 1.68
C ARG A 93 -7.22 8.12 2.12
N SER A 94 -6.40 8.63 1.19
CA SER A 94 -5.41 9.66 1.54
C SER A 94 -6.08 10.99 1.86
N VAL A 95 -5.55 11.69 2.85
CA VAL A 95 -6.13 12.95 3.33
C VAL A 95 -5.22 14.09 2.92
N ARG A 96 -5.82 15.14 2.34
CA ARG A 96 -5.10 16.35 1.94
C ARG A 96 -4.84 17.25 3.14
N TYR A 97 -3.59 17.70 3.25
CA TYR A 97 -3.11 18.60 4.27
C TYR A 97 -2.40 19.79 3.61
N LYS A 98 -2.54 20.96 4.22
CA LYS A 98 -1.78 22.17 3.86
C LYS A 98 -0.66 22.38 4.87
N VAL A 99 0.53 22.68 4.38
CA VAL A 99 1.68 23.00 5.25
C VAL A 99 1.52 24.40 5.79
N ILE A 100 1.49 24.52 7.11
CA ILE A 100 1.40 25.80 7.84
C ILE A 100 2.75 26.26 8.40
N GLU A 101 3.70 25.33 8.54
CA GLU A 101 5.01 25.59 9.11
C GLU A 101 6.11 24.78 8.39
N ASP A 102 7.26 25.41 8.15
CA ASP A 102 8.39 24.77 7.48
C ASP A 102 8.99 23.66 8.33
N TYR A 103 9.45 22.58 7.68
CA TYR A 103 10.15 21.49 8.34
C TYR A 103 11.31 21.02 7.47
N SER A 104 12.50 20.92 8.07
CA SER A 104 13.74 20.61 7.36
C SER A 104 13.89 19.14 6.94
N GLY A 105 13.04 18.23 7.45
CA GLY A 105 13.24 16.78 7.30
C GLY A 105 14.17 16.18 8.37
N ALA A 106 14.50 16.91 9.44
CA ALA A 106 15.36 16.41 10.51
C ALA A 106 14.72 15.24 11.28
N CYS A 107 15.44 14.14 11.48
CA CYS A 107 14.95 12.97 12.24
C CYS A 107 14.50 13.33 13.67
N CYS A 108 15.06 14.38 14.25
CA CYS A 108 14.86 14.79 15.64
C CYS A 108 14.45 16.27 15.74
N PRO A 109 13.17 16.60 15.50
CA PRO A 109 12.72 17.99 15.47
C PRO A 109 12.44 18.54 16.86
N LEU A 110 13.50 18.90 17.61
CA LEU A 110 13.37 19.52 18.94
C LEU A 110 12.52 20.79 18.91
N ASN A 111 12.60 21.56 17.81
CA ASN A 111 11.83 22.77 17.57
C ASN A 111 10.32 22.52 17.32
N LYS A 112 9.90 21.28 17.06
CA LYS A 112 8.49 20.91 16.84
C LYS A 112 7.83 20.26 18.06
N GLY A 113 8.45 20.44 19.23
CA GLY A 113 7.92 20.04 20.52
C GLY A 113 8.53 18.74 21.07
N ILE A 114 8.67 18.72 22.40
CA ILE A 114 9.31 17.63 23.15
C ILE A 114 8.62 16.28 22.89
N LYS A 115 7.29 16.25 22.81
CA LYS A 115 6.53 15.02 22.54
C LYS A 115 6.76 14.48 21.13
N THR A 116 6.89 15.35 20.14
CA THR A 116 7.22 14.97 18.75
C THR A 116 8.59 14.32 18.68
N PHE A 117 9.57 14.88 19.41
CA PHE A 117 10.92 14.35 19.50
C PHE A 117 10.96 12.93 20.10
N PHE A 118 10.35 12.72 21.27
CA PHE A 118 10.35 11.39 21.93
C PHE A 118 9.52 10.32 21.21
N THR A 119 8.66 10.73 20.27
CA THR A 119 7.82 9.81 19.49
C THR A 119 8.25 9.72 18.02
N SER A 120 9.51 10.09 17.73
CA SER A 120 10.04 10.04 16.36
C SER A 120 9.95 8.61 15.81
N PRO A 121 9.34 8.41 14.62
CA PRO A 121 9.34 7.12 13.93
C PRO A 121 10.76 6.60 13.71
N CYS A 122 10.92 5.29 13.53
CA CYS A 122 12.21 4.65 13.27
C CYS A 122 12.99 5.37 12.14
N THR A 123 14.32 5.45 12.28
CA THR A 123 15.20 6.27 11.43
C THR A 123 15.36 5.75 10.00
N GLU A 124 15.04 4.49 9.73
CA GLU A 124 15.11 3.91 8.39
C GLU A 124 14.03 4.44 7.44
N GLU A 125 12.93 4.97 7.99
CA GLU A 125 11.84 5.52 7.16
C GLU A 125 12.12 6.99 6.80
N PRO A 126 11.97 7.38 5.51
CA PRO A 126 12.41 8.69 5.01
C PRO A 126 11.65 9.84 5.69
N ARG A 127 12.30 11.00 5.75
CA ARG A 127 11.71 12.27 6.22
C ARG A 127 11.51 13.20 5.04
N ILE A 128 10.39 13.91 5.06
CA ILE A 128 10.03 14.84 3.99
C ILE A 128 10.23 16.29 4.44
N ARG A 129 10.90 17.07 3.61
CA ARG A 129 11.06 18.51 3.82
C ARG A 129 9.76 19.21 3.42
N LEU A 130 9.27 20.09 4.28
CA LEU A 130 8.04 20.85 4.06
C LEU A 130 8.35 22.33 3.91
N GLN A 131 7.69 22.98 2.96
CA GLN A 131 7.65 24.43 2.84
C GLN A 131 6.21 24.93 3.02
N LYS A 132 6.04 26.03 3.74
CA LYS A 132 4.76 26.63 4.03
C LYS A 132 3.99 26.97 2.75
N GLY A 133 2.71 26.59 2.72
CA GLY A 133 1.84 26.77 1.57
C GLY A 133 1.71 25.54 0.66
N GLU A 134 2.61 24.56 0.79
CA GLU A 134 2.56 23.32 0.01
C GLU A 134 1.41 22.39 0.45
N PHE A 135 1.05 21.44 -0.42
CA PHE A 135 0.07 20.41 -0.13
C PHE A 135 0.70 19.01 -0.06
N ILE A 136 0.16 18.19 0.85
CA ILE A 136 0.61 16.83 1.10
C ILE A 136 -0.61 15.91 1.19
N LEU A 137 -0.49 14.71 0.65
CA LEU A 137 -1.43 13.61 0.85
C LEU A 137 -0.89 12.67 1.92
N ALA A 138 -1.50 12.69 3.11
CA ALA A 138 -1.14 11.80 4.19
C ALA A 138 -1.90 10.47 4.07
N THR A 139 -1.20 9.35 4.25
CA THR A 139 -1.76 7.99 4.18
C THR A 139 -1.65 7.21 5.47
N ARG A 140 -0.75 7.61 6.40
CA ARG A 140 -0.64 7.02 7.74
C ARG A 140 -0.50 8.14 8.77
N GLY A 141 -1.11 7.95 9.93
CA GLY A 141 -1.01 8.89 11.04
C GLY A 141 -0.70 8.19 12.35
N LEU A 142 0.30 8.73 13.05
CA LEU A 142 0.53 8.54 14.47
C LEU A 142 0.03 9.79 15.21
N ARG A 143 0.12 9.78 16.55
CA ARG A 143 -0.36 10.88 17.38
C ARG A 143 0.30 12.23 17.01
N TYR A 144 1.63 12.24 16.82
CA TYR A 144 2.43 13.44 16.55
C TYR A 144 3.09 13.46 15.16
N TRP A 145 2.94 12.40 14.38
CA TRP A 145 3.63 12.21 13.10
C TRP A 145 2.66 11.75 12.03
N LEU A 146 2.84 12.23 10.81
CA LEU A 146 2.09 11.81 9.64
C LEU A 146 3.07 11.34 8.57
N TYR A 147 2.65 10.35 7.78
CA TYR A 147 3.40 9.85 6.63
C TYR A 147 2.60 10.11 5.37
N GLY A 148 3.24 10.69 4.37
CA GLY A 148 2.56 11.08 3.14
C GLY A 148 3.49 11.41 1.98
N ASP A 149 2.84 11.78 0.89
CA ASP A 149 3.43 12.14 -0.38
C ASP A 149 3.20 13.63 -0.63
N LYS A 150 4.24 14.37 -1.06
CA LYS A 150 4.08 15.76 -1.47
C LYS A 150 3.34 15.82 -2.81
N ILE A 151 2.37 16.73 -2.92
CA ILE A 151 1.72 17.02 -4.19
C ILE A 151 2.67 17.92 -4.98
N LEU A 152 3.14 17.44 -6.13
CA LEU A 152 3.92 18.21 -7.08
C LEU A 152 2.96 18.60 -8.22
N ASP A 153 3.00 19.86 -8.65
CA ASP A 153 2.20 20.31 -9.80
C ASP A 153 2.61 19.54 -11.06
N ASP A 154 1.61 19.30 -11.92
CA ASP A 154 1.47 18.30 -13.01
C ASP A 154 2.56 18.22 -14.12
N SER A 155 3.75 18.74 -13.88
CA SER A 155 4.96 18.41 -14.67
C SER A 155 5.48 16.99 -14.37
N PHE A 156 4.58 16.00 -14.38
CA PHE A 156 4.93 14.58 -14.30
C PHE A 156 5.71 14.17 -15.55
N VAL A 157 7.03 14.37 -15.51
CA VAL A 157 7.95 13.52 -16.27
C VAL A 157 7.89 12.14 -15.61
N GLU A 158 7.39 11.16 -16.36
CA GLU A 158 7.44 9.74 -16.01
C GLU A 158 8.87 9.36 -15.60
N GLY A 159 9.14 9.27 -14.29
CA GLY A 159 10.47 8.96 -13.77
C GLY A 159 10.91 9.77 -12.55
N VAL A 160 10.26 10.89 -12.21
CA VAL A 160 10.60 11.63 -10.98
C VAL A 160 10.10 10.87 -9.76
N SER A 161 11.03 10.47 -8.88
CA SER A 161 10.75 9.77 -7.64
C SER A 161 9.79 10.58 -6.78
N ARG A 162 8.63 9.98 -6.44
CA ARG A 162 7.67 10.58 -5.50
C ARG A 162 8.38 10.91 -4.19
N ILE A 163 8.24 12.15 -3.73
CA ILE A 163 8.83 12.56 -2.45
C ILE A 163 7.89 12.11 -1.34
N ARG A 164 8.34 11.13 -0.55
CA ARG A 164 7.57 10.51 0.54
C ARG A 164 8.33 10.58 1.83
N GLY A 165 7.62 10.71 2.94
CA GLY A 165 8.26 10.59 4.24
C GLY A 165 7.37 10.96 5.40
N TRP A 166 7.94 10.82 6.59
CA TRP A 166 7.35 11.29 7.83
C TRP A 166 7.60 12.77 8.04
N PHE A 167 6.60 13.42 8.64
CA PHE A 167 6.66 14.80 9.07
C PHE A 167 5.82 15.01 10.34
N PRO A 168 6.16 16.03 11.17
CA PRO A 168 5.39 16.37 12.35
C PRO A 168 3.97 16.82 12.01
N ARG A 169 2.99 16.32 12.78
CA ARG A 169 1.57 16.63 12.58
C ARG A 169 1.25 18.11 12.82
N ASN A 170 1.99 18.79 13.70
CA ASN A 170 1.80 20.21 13.99
C ASN A 170 2.26 21.14 12.86
N CYS A 171 3.03 20.65 11.88
CA CYS A 171 3.47 21.45 10.74
C CYS A 171 2.39 21.56 9.65
N VAL A 172 1.27 20.83 9.81
CA VAL A 172 0.22 20.76 8.79
C VAL A 172 -1.16 20.95 9.40
N GLU A 173 -2.07 21.46 8.59
CA GLU A 173 -3.49 21.55 8.89
C GLU A 173 -4.28 20.73 7.88
N LYS A 174 -5.30 20.02 8.37
CA LYS A 174 -6.15 19.20 7.50
C LYS A 174 -6.97 20.14 6.63
N CYS A 175 -6.93 19.98 5.31
CA CYS A 175 -7.82 20.71 4.44
C CYS A 175 -9.27 20.28 4.75
N PRO A 176 -10.23 21.20 4.86
CA PRO A 176 -11.64 20.82 4.81
C PRO A 176 -11.86 20.00 3.53
N CYS A 177 -12.72 18.98 3.61
CA CYS A 177 -13.03 18.16 2.45
C CYS A 177 -13.74 19.04 1.41
N ASP A 178 -13.00 19.64 0.50
CA ASP A 178 -13.58 20.32 -0.66
C ASP A 178 -14.14 19.22 -1.56
N ALA A 179 -15.46 19.02 -1.49
CA ALA A 179 -16.21 18.12 -2.37
C ALA A 179 -16.30 18.63 -3.82
N GLU A 180 -15.45 19.59 -4.22
CA GLU A 180 -15.60 20.39 -5.43
C GLU A 180 -14.29 20.52 -6.21
N THR A 181 -13.66 19.40 -6.59
CA THR A 181 -12.63 19.46 -7.64
C THR A 181 -12.57 18.23 -8.55
N ASP A 182 -13.72 17.58 -8.76
CA ASP A 182 -13.93 16.60 -9.86
C ASP A 182 -14.82 17.18 -10.97
N GLN A 183 -14.82 18.51 -11.18
CA GLN A 183 -15.31 19.05 -12.45
C GLN A 183 -14.22 18.90 -13.50
N ALA A 184 -14.33 17.82 -14.27
CA ALA A 184 -13.67 17.69 -15.56
C ALA A 184 -13.91 18.97 -16.39
N PRO A 185 -12.92 19.42 -17.20
CA PRO A 185 -13.14 20.56 -18.07
C PRO A 185 -14.22 20.18 -19.09
N ASP A 186 -15.38 20.85 -18.98
CA ASP A 186 -16.52 20.70 -19.86
C ASP A 186 -16.05 21.02 -21.29
N GLY A 187 -16.05 20.00 -22.14
CA GLY A 187 -15.54 20.06 -23.50
C GLY A 187 -16.32 21.07 -24.33
N GLU A 188 -15.57 21.90 -25.04
CA GLU A 188 -16.00 22.89 -26.01
C GLU A 188 -17.25 22.48 -26.81
N LYS A 189 -18.31 23.28 -26.68
CA LYS A 189 -19.41 23.32 -27.64
C LYS A 189 -18.87 23.71 -29.01
N LYS A 190 -18.72 22.74 -29.91
CA LYS A 190 -18.60 23.00 -31.34
C LYS A 190 -19.95 23.52 -31.86
N ASN A 191 -20.00 24.82 -32.13
CA ASN A 191 -20.91 25.39 -33.12
C ASN A 191 -20.51 24.84 -34.50
N ARG A 192 -21.38 24.07 -35.16
CA ARG A 192 -21.71 24.21 -36.58
C ARG A 192 -22.96 23.42 -36.94
#